data_AF-A0A6J7TY59-F1
#
_entry.id   AF-A0A6J7TY59-F1
#
_cell.length_a   1.000
_cell.length_b   1.000
_cell.length_c   1.000
_cell.angle_alpha   90.00
_cell.angle_beta   90.00
_cell.angle_gamma   90.00
#
_symmetry.space_group_name_H-M   'P 1'
#
loop_
_entity.id
_entity.type
_entity.pdbx_description
1 polymer ?
#
loop_
_entity_poly.entity_id
_entity_poly.type
_entity_poly.pdbx_seq_one_letter_code
_entity_poly.pdbx_strand_id
1 'polypeptide(L)'
;MDDHLNGIGATVHLPVFQPGAQLAIGDMHASMGDGEISGTGVEIGGKGIIKVDLIKGNAGGWPITELKDSWVTHGTASNIQDALKHACEEAAKLLVDEWGFTMEDAFIFLSVAGDLGIAQNCHPMPDGFAVAKMRVPKISRAPRPFKNM
;
A
#
# COMPACT_ATOMS: atom_id res chain seq x y z
N MET A 1 3.02 -2.84 9.15
CA MET A 1 3.03 -2.31 7.75
C MET A 1 3.54 -0.89 7.81
N ASP A 2 3.09 -0.16 8.83
CA ASP A 2 3.81 1.01 9.33
C ASP A 2 3.92 2.06 8.23
N ASP A 3 2.76 2.30 7.62
CA ASP A 3 2.50 3.42 6.75
C ASP A 3 1.49 4.34 7.43
N HIS A 4 1.92 5.58 7.69
CA HIS A 4 1.11 6.60 8.33
C HIS A 4 -0.12 7.03 7.49
N LEU A 5 -0.19 6.59 6.23
CA LEU A 5 -1.36 6.79 5.36
C LEU A 5 -2.56 5.91 5.74
N ASN A 6 -2.36 4.86 6.55
CA ASN A 6 -3.44 3.99 7.03
C ASN A 6 -4.17 4.59 8.24
N GLY A 7 -4.78 5.76 8.01
CA GLY A 7 -5.52 6.51 9.01
C GLY A 7 -7.01 6.60 8.71
N ILE A 8 -7.68 7.49 9.44
CA ILE A 8 -9.10 7.81 9.24
C ILE A 8 -9.32 8.28 7.78
N GLY A 9 -10.30 7.68 7.12
CA GLY A 9 -10.67 8.01 5.74
C GLY A 9 -9.92 7.20 4.68
N ALA A 10 -8.88 6.45 5.05
CA ALA A 10 -8.26 5.47 4.16
C ALA A 10 -9.11 4.19 4.06
N THR A 11 -9.03 3.53 2.92
CA THR A 11 -9.55 2.17 2.72
C THR A 11 -8.38 1.26 2.37
N VAL A 12 -8.19 0.16 3.11
CA VAL A 12 -7.11 -0.79 2.83
C VAL A 12 -7.70 -2.04 2.19
N HIS A 13 -7.23 -2.35 0.98
CA HIS A 13 -7.60 -3.54 0.24
C HIS A 13 -6.58 -4.65 0.54
N LEU A 14 -7.06 -5.78 1.05
CA LEU A 14 -6.23 -6.92 1.41
C LEU A 14 -6.67 -8.17 0.63
N PRO A 15 -5.74 -8.96 0.08
CA PRO A 15 -6.08 -10.22 -0.57
C PRO A 15 -6.58 -11.25 0.46
N VAL A 16 -7.59 -12.04 0.08
CA VAL A 16 -8.14 -13.12 0.90
C VAL A 16 -7.49 -14.45 0.51
N PHE A 17 -6.49 -14.87 1.28
CA PHE A 17 -5.80 -16.14 1.05
C PHE A 17 -6.37 -17.32 1.83
N GLN A 18 -7.20 -17.08 2.84
CA GLN A 18 -7.79 -18.11 3.70
C GLN A 18 -9.29 -17.90 3.92
N PRO A 19 -10.08 -18.97 4.17
CA PRO A 19 -11.49 -18.85 4.47
C PRO A 19 -11.78 -17.88 5.63
N GLY A 20 -12.71 -16.97 5.39
CA GLY A 20 -13.11 -15.94 6.36
C GLY A 20 -12.11 -14.78 6.51
N ALA A 21 -11.05 -14.71 5.70
CA ALA A 21 -9.98 -13.71 5.70
C ALA A 21 -9.14 -13.61 6.99
N GLN A 22 -9.68 -13.97 8.15
CA GLN A 22 -9.01 -13.96 9.46
C GLN A 22 -8.40 -12.59 9.79
N LEU A 23 -9.12 -11.50 9.49
CA LEU A 23 -8.64 -10.13 9.70
C LEU A 23 -8.30 -9.85 11.17
N ALA A 24 -7.10 -9.33 11.41
CA ALA A 24 -6.64 -8.79 12.69
C ALA A 24 -6.00 -7.41 12.46
N ILE A 25 -6.16 -6.51 13.43
CA ILE A 25 -5.64 -5.14 13.39
C ILE A 25 -5.11 -4.78 14.79
N GLY A 26 -3.97 -4.12 14.85
CA GLY A 26 -3.31 -3.68 16.09
C GLY A 26 -2.25 -2.63 15.78
N ASP A 27 -1.32 -2.44 16.71
CA ASP A 27 -0.13 -1.59 16.54
C ASP A 27 -0.48 -0.13 16.17
N MET A 28 -1.23 0.51 17.08
CA MET A 28 -1.72 1.85 16.83
C MET A 28 -0.64 2.88 17.14
N HIS A 29 -0.43 3.78 16.19
CA HIS A 29 0.45 4.93 16.34
C HIS A 29 -0.38 6.21 16.48
N ALA A 30 -0.10 7.03 17.49
CA ALA A 30 -0.63 8.39 17.58
C ALA A 30 -0.01 9.31 16.52
N SER A 31 1.25 9.05 16.16
CA SER A 31 1.98 9.72 15.09
C SER A 31 3.18 8.87 14.68
N MET A 32 3.54 8.89 13.40
CA MET A 32 4.70 8.21 12.82
C MET A 32 5.04 8.89 11.49
N GLY A 33 6.31 8.85 11.10
CA GLY A 33 6.77 9.34 9.79
C GLY A 33 7.28 8.20 8.92
N ASP A 34 7.47 8.47 7.63
CA ASP A 34 8.06 7.52 6.69
C ASP A 34 9.44 7.05 7.15
N GLY A 35 9.62 5.74 7.13
CA GLY A 35 10.83 5.04 7.53
C GLY A 35 10.79 4.45 8.94
N GLU A 36 9.94 4.96 9.83
CA GLU A 36 9.84 4.52 11.24
C GLU A 36 11.24 4.33 11.87
N ILE A 37 12.11 5.32 11.66
CA ILE A 37 13.56 5.08 11.67
C ILE A 37 14.08 4.52 13.00
N SER A 38 13.47 4.85 14.14
CA SER A 38 13.87 4.35 15.47
C SER A 38 13.36 2.94 15.78
N GLY A 39 12.55 2.37 14.89
CA GLY A 39 11.87 1.09 15.06
C GLY A 39 10.50 1.17 15.74
N THR A 40 9.99 2.37 16.03
CA THR A 40 8.66 2.60 16.61
C THR A 40 8.10 3.94 16.14
N GLY A 41 6.77 4.07 16.15
CA GLY A 41 6.08 5.35 16.15
C GLY A 41 5.90 5.90 17.58
N VAL A 42 4.93 6.80 17.73
CA VAL A 42 4.36 7.14 19.05
C VAL A 42 3.31 6.08 19.39
N GLU A 43 3.76 5.00 20.03
CA GLU A 43 2.93 3.85 20.39
C GLU A 43 1.80 4.21 21.34
N ILE A 44 0.59 3.72 21.05
CA ILE A 44 -0.58 3.99 21.89
C ILE A 44 -1.61 2.86 21.86
N GLY A 45 -2.34 2.70 22.97
CA GLY A 45 -3.59 1.94 22.97
C GLY A 45 -4.73 2.74 22.36
N GLY A 46 -5.63 2.08 21.63
CA GLY A 46 -6.77 2.77 21.04
C GLY A 46 -7.88 1.85 20.55
N LYS A 47 -8.90 2.47 19.95
CA LYS A 47 -10.04 1.78 19.33
C LYS A 47 -10.37 2.47 18.02
N GLY A 48 -10.55 1.68 16.96
CA GLY A 48 -11.04 2.13 15.66
C GLY A 48 -12.38 1.48 15.32
N ILE A 49 -13.22 2.17 14.57
CA ILE A 49 -14.42 1.60 13.96
C ILE A 49 -14.11 1.43 12.48
N ILE A 50 -14.26 0.21 11.98
CA ILE A 50 -14.03 -0.13 10.57
C ILE A 50 -15.30 -0.69 9.95
N LYS A 51 -15.41 -0.54 8.63
CA LYS A 51 -16.35 -1.29 7.80
C LYS A 51 -15.53 -2.30 7.00
N VAL A 52 -16.03 -3.52 6.87
CA VAL A 52 -15.40 -4.57 6.08
C VAL A 52 -16.39 -5.00 5.00
N ASP A 53 -15.97 -4.89 3.75
CA ASP A 53 -16.70 -5.35 2.58
C ASP A 53 -15.89 -6.44 1.85
N LEU A 54 -16.57 -7.41 1.25
CA LEU A 54 -15.92 -8.46 0.48
C LEU A 54 -16.04 -8.16 -1.02
N ILE A 55 -14.91 -7.89 -1.65
CA ILE A 55 -14.81 -7.74 -3.11
C ILE A 55 -14.48 -9.11 -3.69
N LYS A 56 -15.24 -9.54 -4.70
CA LYS A 56 -15.02 -10.79 -5.43
C LYS A 56 -14.29 -10.49 -6.73
N GLY A 57 -13.32 -11.32 -7.09
CA GLY A 57 -12.57 -11.20 -8.34
C GLY A 57 -11.07 -11.19 -8.08
N ASN A 58 -10.33 -10.48 -8.95
CA ASN A 58 -8.89 -10.33 -8.82
C ASN A 58 -8.56 -9.49 -7.60
N ALA A 59 -7.53 -9.92 -6.87
CA ALA A 59 -6.89 -9.16 -5.82
C ALA A 59 -5.50 -8.74 -6.31
N GLY A 60 -4.99 -7.64 -5.76
CA GLY A 60 -3.56 -7.33 -5.86
C GLY A 60 -2.70 -8.42 -5.19
N GLY A 61 -1.42 -8.46 -5.53
CA GLY A 61 -0.44 -9.30 -4.85
C GLY A 61 -0.08 -8.79 -3.45
N TRP A 62 -0.22 -7.48 -3.24
CA TRP A 62 0.17 -6.77 -2.02
C TRP A 62 -0.98 -5.91 -1.47
N PRO A 63 -0.91 -5.45 -0.21
CA PRO A 63 -1.85 -4.48 0.33
C PRO A 63 -1.89 -3.19 -0.52
N ILE A 64 -3.09 -2.62 -0.66
CA ILE A 64 -3.29 -1.35 -1.38
C ILE A 64 -4.09 -0.41 -0.50
N THR A 65 -3.58 0.79 -0.27
CA THR A 65 -4.27 1.83 0.49
C THR A 65 -4.89 2.84 -0.45
N GLU A 66 -6.21 2.91 -0.48
CA GLU A 66 -6.95 3.90 -1.23
C GLU A 66 -7.24 5.13 -0.36
N LEU A 67 -6.85 6.29 -0.88
CA LEU A 67 -7.05 7.60 -0.28
C LEU A 67 -8.06 8.40 -1.12
N LYS A 68 -8.36 9.63 -0.69
CA LYS A 68 -9.30 10.52 -1.39
C LYS A 68 -8.86 10.82 -2.83
N ASP A 69 -7.58 11.10 -3.03
CA ASP A 69 -7.00 11.64 -4.28
C ASP A 69 -5.98 10.70 -4.95
N SER A 70 -5.64 9.59 -4.30
CA SER A 70 -4.67 8.62 -4.79
C SER A 70 -4.98 7.22 -4.31
N TRP A 71 -4.28 6.23 -4.84
CA TRP A 71 -4.17 4.91 -4.26
C TRP A 71 -2.69 4.53 -4.18
N VAL A 72 -2.34 3.69 -3.21
CA VAL A 72 -0.97 3.42 -2.81
C VAL A 72 -0.75 1.92 -2.78
N THR A 73 0.09 1.40 -3.67
CA THR A 73 0.51 -0.01 -3.62
C THR A 73 1.68 -0.15 -2.67
N HIS A 74 1.82 -1.32 -2.05
CA HIS A 74 2.91 -1.62 -1.15
C HIS A 74 3.77 -2.74 -1.70
N GLY A 75 5.00 -2.82 -1.21
CA GLY A 75 5.91 -3.94 -1.46
C GLY A 75 6.72 -4.21 -0.21
N THR A 76 6.86 -5.49 0.14
CA THR A 76 7.67 -5.92 1.29
C THR A 76 8.78 -6.85 0.83
N ALA A 77 9.99 -6.67 1.36
CA ALA A 77 11.11 -7.56 1.11
C ALA A 77 12.15 -7.46 2.24
N SER A 78 13.14 -8.35 2.25
CA SER A 78 14.27 -8.31 3.20
C SER A 78 15.25 -7.16 2.94
N ASN A 79 15.11 -6.44 1.83
CA ASN A 79 15.89 -5.25 1.51
C ASN A 79 15.02 -4.20 0.83
N ILE A 80 15.44 -2.94 0.91
CA ILE A 80 14.66 -1.82 0.41
C ILE A 80 14.53 -1.81 -1.11
N GLN A 81 15.54 -2.30 -1.85
CA GLN A 81 15.53 -2.30 -3.32
C GLN A 81 14.42 -3.21 -3.86
N ASP A 82 14.29 -4.42 -3.32
CA ASP A 82 13.24 -5.36 -3.72
C ASP A 82 11.86 -4.89 -3.25
N ALA A 83 11.75 -4.26 -2.08
CA ALA A 83 10.50 -3.69 -1.61
C ALA A 83 9.99 -2.58 -2.55
N LEU A 84 10.88 -1.65 -2.93
CA LEU A 84 10.60 -0.58 -3.90
C LEU A 84 10.17 -1.16 -5.25
N LYS A 85 10.88 -2.20 -5.72
CA LYS A 85 10.54 -2.90 -6.96
C LYS A 85 9.13 -3.50 -6.89
N HIS A 86 8.80 -4.24 -5.83
CA HIS A 86 7.48 -4.84 -5.65
C HIS A 86 6.36 -3.78 -5.63
N ALA A 87 6.55 -2.66 -4.92
CA ALA A 87 5.55 -1.59 -4.88
C ALA A 87 5.29 -0.99 -6.27
N CYS A 88 6.35 -0.74 -7.05
CA CYS A 88 6.25 -0.24 -8.42
C CYS A 88 5.60 -1.23 -9.38
N GLU A 89 6.03 -2.48 -9.37
CA GLU A 89 5.50 -3.53 -10.26
C GLU A 89 4.03 -3.79 -9.98
N GLU A 90 3.61 -3.75 -8.70
CA GLU A 90 2.20 -3.86 -8.32
C GLU A 90 1.36 -2.70 -8.88
N ALA A 91 1.85 -1.46 -8.79
CA ALA A 91 1.15 -0.30 -9.35
C ALA A 91 1.02 -0.40 -10.88
N ALA A 92 2.11 -0.77 -11.57
CA ALA A 92 2.10 -0.94 -13.01
C ALA A 92 1.14 -2.06 -13.43
N LYS A 93 1.17 -3.19 -12.71
CA LYS A 93 0.27 -4.33 -12.93
C LYS A 93 -1.20 -3.93 -12.80
N LEU A 94 -1.59 -3.16 -11.78
CA LEU A 94 -2.98 -2.70 -11.63
C LEU A 94 -3.41 -1.76 -12.75
N LEU A 95 -2.53 -0.85 -13.19
CA LEU A 95 -2.83 0.02 -14.34
C LEU A 95 -3.08 -0.78 -15.63
N VAL A 96 -2.30 -1.85 -15.84
CA VAL A 96 -2.47 -2.75 -16.99
C VAL A 96 -3.74 -3.58 -16.85
N ASP A 97 -3.85 -4.35 -15.75
CA ASP A 97 -4.89 -5.38 -15.57
C ASP A 97 -6.28 -4.77 -15.38
N GLU A 98 -6.39 -3.64 -14.66
CA GLU A 98 -7.68 -3.02 -14.35
C GLU A 98 -8.06 -1.88 -15.32
N TRP A 99 -7.07 -1.16 -15.84
CA TRP A 99 -7.31 0.08 -16.61
C TRP A 99 -6.77 0.05 -18.05
N GLY A 100 -6.18 -1.07 -18.49
CA GLY A 100 -5.81 -1.30 -19.89
C GLY A 100 -4.67 -0.40 -20.38
N PHE A 101 -3.77 0.00 -19.50
CA PHE A 101 -2.50 0.60 -19.91
C PHE A 101 -1.62 -0.47 -20.58
N THR A 102 -0.69 -0.06 -21.44
CA THR A 102 0.46 -0.90 -21.75
C THR A 102 1.43 -0.86 -20.57
N MET A 103 2.35 -1.83 -20.49
CA MET A 103 3.34 -1.83 -19.41
C MET A 103 4.26 -0.60 -19.51
N GLU A 104 4.63 -0.21 -20.73
CA GLU A 104 5.46 0.96 -21.02
C GLU A 104 4.76 2.25 -20.60
N ASP A 105 3.48 2.43 -20.97
CA ASP A 105 2.70 3.60 -20.58
C ASP A 105 2.50 3.67 -19.07
N ALA A 106 2.29 2.53 -18.41
CA ALA A 106 2.16 2.46 -16.97
C ALA A 106 3.44 2.95 -16.27
N PHE A 107 4.61 2.44 -16.66
CA PHE A 107 5.88 2.88 -16.07
C PHE A 107 6.23 4.34 -16.38
N ILE A 108 5.94 4.83 -17.60
CA ILE A 108 6.12 6.25 -17.93
C ILE A 108 5.21 7.11 -17.03
N PHE A 109 3.92 6.77 -16.92
CA PHE A 109 2.97 7.50 -16.08
C PHE A 109 3.41 7.53 -14.62
N LEU A 110 3.76 6.37 -14.06
CA LEU A 110 4.24 6.23 -12.69
C LEU A 110 5.50 7.07 -12.44
N SER A 111 6.42 7.15 -13.41
CA SER A 111 7.65 7.94 -13.28
C SER A 111 7.42 9.45 -13.28
N VAL A 112 6.38 9.95 -13.96
CA VAL A 112 6.13 11.40 -14.09
C VAL A 112 5.08 11.93 -13.13
N ALA A 113 4.23 11.08 -12.59
CA ALA A 113 3.08 11.48 -11.78
C ALA A 113 2.89 10.67 -10.49
N GLY A 114 3.59 9.55 -10.32
CA GLY A 114 3.58 8.77 -9.08
C GLY A 114 4.68 9.19 -8.12
N ASP A 115 4.53 8.81 -6.85
CA ASP A 115 5.55 9.01 -5.82
C ASP A 115 5.96 7.67 -5.23
N LEU A 116 7.21 7.26 -5.48
CA LEU A 116 7.81 6.07 -4.87
C LEU A 116 8.52 6.47 -3.58
N GLY A 117 8.23 5.75 -2.49
CA GLY A 117 8.79 6.04 -1.18
C GLY A 117 8.84 4.83 -0.26
N ILE A 118 9.18 5.11 1.00
CA ILE A 118 9.32 4.13 2.06
C ILE A 118 8.14 4.29 3.01
N ALA A 119 7.55 3.18 3.45
CA ALA A 119 6.64 3.17 4.60
C ALA A 119 7.46 2.98 5.88
N GLN A 120 8.18 1.85 5.98
CA GLN A 120 9.17 1.61 7.04
C GLN A 120 10.44 0.96 6.49
N ASN A 121 11.56 1.32 7.11
CA ASN A 121 12.84 0.64 6.97
C ASN A 121 13.67 0.93 8.24
N CYS A 122 13.23 0.34 9.35
CA CYS A 122 13.70 0.65 10.70
C CYS A 122 15.22 0.45 10.88
N HIS A 123 15.87 1.36 11.61
CA HIS A 123 17.27 1.26 12.01
C HIS A 123 17.41 1.41 13.53
N PRO A 124 17.89 0.40 14.27
CA PRO A 124 19.11 -0.33 13.95
C PRO A 124 18.90 -1.81 13.61
N MET A 125 17.71 -2.22 13.21
CA MET A 125 17.37 -3.63 12.99
C MET A 125 18.18 -4.21 11.81
N PRO A 126 19.20 -5.07 12.04
CA PRO A 126 20.11 -5.52 10.98
C PRO A 126 19.43 -6.50 10.00
N ASP A 127 18.43 -7.23 10.49
CA ASP A 127 17.70 -8.29 9.78
C ASP A 127 16.21 -7.96 9.62
N GLY A 128 15.88 -6.67 9.54
CA GLY A 128 14.51 -6.20 9.30
C GLY A 128 14.07 -6.41 7.85
N PHE A 129 12.76 -6.54 7.64
CA PHE A 129 12.19 -6.35 6.30
C PHE A 129 11.89 -4.86 6.09
N ALA A 130 11.93 -4.41 4.85
CA ALA A 130 11.51 -3.08 4.45
C ALA A 130 10.09 -3.13 3.87
N VAL A 131 9.32 -2.06 4.05
CA VAL A 131 8.06 -1.83 3.35
C VAL A 131 8.21 -0.55 2.54
N ALA A 132 8.04 -0.67 1.23
CA ALA A 132 7.99 0.46 0.31
C ALA A 132 6.56 0.70 -0.17
N LYS A 133 6.32 1.89 -0.72
CA LYS A 133 5.02 2.31 -1.20
C LYS A 133 5.12 3.11 -2.49
N MET A 134 4.20 2.89 -3.42
CA MET A 134 4.07 3.65 -4.66
C MET A 134 2.70 4.34 -4.69
N ARG A 135 2.71 5.66 -4.55
CA ARG A 135 1.49 6.48 -4.64
C ARG A 135 1.17 6.75 -6.10
N VAL A 136 -0.06 6.46 -6.49
CA VAL A 136 -0.59 6.68 -7.82
C VAL A 136 -1.75 7.67 -7.74
N PRO A 137 -1.69 8.84 -8.39
CA PRO A 137 -2.76 9.81 -8.35
C PRO A 137 -4.01 9.26 -9.06
N LYS A 138 -5.18 9.54 -8.49
CA LYS A 138 -6.46 9.23 -9.15
C LYS A 138 -6.63 10.15 -10.34
N ILE A 139 -6.72 9.55 -11.52
CA ILE A 139 -7.01 10.24 -12.78
C ILE A 139 -8.30 9.68 -13.38
N SER A 140 -8.89 10.39 -14.34
CA SER A 140 -10.13 9.95 -15.01
C SER A 140 -10.02 8.55 -15.61
N ARG A 141 -8.82 8.14 -16.07
CA ARG A 141 -8.55 6.82 -16.66
C ARG A 141 -8.26 5.72 -15.64
N ALA A 142 -7.87 6.07 -14.42
CA ALA A 142 -7.56 5.15 -13.32
C ALA A 142 -7.99 5.76 -11.97
N PRO A 143 -9.31 5.92 -11.75
CA PRO A 143 -9.84 6.68 -10.60
C PRO A 143 -9.77 5.94 -9.27
N ARG A 144 -9.38 4.67 -9.26
CA ARG A 144 -9.33 3.77 -8.09
C ARG A 144 -8.48 2.54 -8.42
N PRO A 145 -8.02 1.74 -7.45
CA PRO A 145 -7.14 0.61 -7.74
C PRO A 145 -7.83 -0.49 -8.56
N PHE A 146 -9.09 -0.82 -8.27
CA PHE A 146 -9.85 -1.88 -8.95
C PHE A 146 -11.07 -1.33 -9.68
N LYS A 147 -11.32 -1.80 -10.90
CA LYS A 147 -12.40 -1.30 -11.75
C LYS A 147 -13.79 -1.73 -11.28
N ASN A 148 -13.88 -2.95 -10.74
CA ASN A 148 -15.15 -3.61 -10.40
C ASN A 148 -15.55 -3.49 -8.91
N MET A 149 -15.23 -2.35 -8.28
CA MET A 149 -15.72 -2.01 -6.93
C MET A 149 -17.05 -1.27 -6.94
#